data_AF-Q54WD1-F1
#
_entry.id   AF-Q54WD1-F1
#
_cell.length_a   1.000
_cell.length_b   1.000
_cell.length_c   1.000
_cell.angle_alpha   90.00
_cell.angle_beta   90.00
_cell.angle_gamma   90.00
#
_symmetry.space_group_name_H-M   'P 1'
#
loop_
_entity.id
_entity.type
_entity.pdbx_description
1 polymer ?
#
loop_
_entity_poly.entity_id
_entity_poly.type
_entity_poly.pdbx_seq_one_letter_code
_entity_poly.pdbx_strand_id
1 'polypeptide(L)'
;MSGFSFKGLLEKMGVESNPKTPGAKIFKVVQLITIPLFIAVLASKPYVEERIQNKKYLNERRLEALETKKAKERDEQFAKDHPEITQEMERYQKSLSSSSSSNNNKK
;
A
#
# COMPACT_ATOMS: atom_id res chain seq x y z
N MET A 1 30.61 -10.89 11.65
CA MET A 1 29.14 -10.97 11.80
C MET A 1 28.82 -12.12 12.73
N SER A 2 28.27 -11.85 13.92
CA SER A 2 27.98 -12.89 14.92
C SER A 2 26.85 -13.79 14.42
N GLY A 3 27.18 -15.04 14.09
CA GLY A 3 26.23 -16.03 13.60
C GLY A 3 25.23 -16.38 14.70
N PHE A 4 23.96 -16.05 14.45
CA PHE A 4 22.84 -16.39 15.32
C PHE A 4 22.67 -17.92 15.33
N SER A 5 23.38 -18.59 16.24
CA SER A 5 23.35 -20.05 16.33
C SER A 5 22.00 -20.48 16.89
N PHE A 6 21.27 -21.32 16.15
CA PHE A 6 19.98 -21.87 16.55
C PHE A 6 20.01 -22.47 17.97
N LYS A 7 21.16 -23.03 18.37
CA LYS A 7 21.45 -23.54 19.70
C LYS A 7 21.37 -22.47 20.80
N GLY A 8 21.91 -21.27 20.57
CA GLY A 8 21.86 -20.16 21.53
C GLY A 8 20.47 -19.54 21.67
N LEU A 9 19.64 -19.61 20.62
CA LEU A 9 18.23 -19.22 20.71
C LEU A 9 17.43 -20.22 21.56
N LEU A 10 17.68 -21.52 21.37
CA LEU A 10 17.03 -22.58 22.15
C LEU A 10 17.43 -22.54 23.63
N GLU A 11 18.70 -22.28 23.94
CA GLU A 11 19.18 -22.09 25.31
C GLU A 11 18.54 -20.86 25.98
N LYS A 12 18.40 -19.73 25.27
CA LYS A 12 17.73 -18.52 25.79
C LYS A 12 16.23 -18.68 26.00
N MET A 13 15.58 -19.58 25.25
CA MET A 13 14.15 -19.87 25.35
C MET A 13 13.82 -20.87 26.47
N GLY A 14 14.81 -21.28 27.29
CA GLY A 14 14.62 -22.22 28.39
C GLY A 14 14.36 -23.66 27.94
N VAL A 15 14.74 -24.00 26.70
CA VAL A 15 14.59 -25.37 26.19
C VAL A 15 15.66 -26.24 26.86
N GLU A 16 15.26 -27.05 27.84
CA GLU A 16 16.17 -28.00 28.49
C GLU A 16 16.89 -28.85 27.42
N SER A 17 18.22 -28.82 27.47
CA SER A 17 19.05 -29.61 26.55
C SER A 17 18.83 -31.11 26.74
N ASN A 18 18.50 -31.54 27.97
CA ASN A 18 18.26 -32.95 28.34
C ASN A 18 16.98 -33.14 29.16
N PRO A 19 15.80 -33.22 28.52
CA PRO A 19 14.55 -33.50 29.22
C PRO A 19 14.56 -34.92 29.80
N LYS A 20 14.46 -35.03 31.12
CA LYS A 20 14.44 -36.31 31.85
C LYS A 20 13.08 -37.02 31.78
N THR A 21 12.00 -36.27 31.55
CA THR A 21 10.63 -36.80 31.51
C THR A 21 10.11 -36.97 30.08
N PRO A 22 9.24 -37.96 29.81
CA PRO A 22 8.67 -38.16 28.48
C PRO A 22 7.86 -36.95 27.98
N GLY A 23 7.15 -36.24 28.86
CA GLY A 23 6.44 -35.00 28.53
C GLY A 23 7.37 -33.88 28.07
N ALA A 24 8.54 -33.71 28.72
CA ALA A 24 9.51 -32.69 28.33
C ALA A 24 10.22 -33.02 27.01
N LYS A 25 10.36 -34.30 26.65
CA LYS A 25 10.83 -34.72 25.32
C LYS A 25 9.87 -34.29 24.22
N ILE A 26 8.57 -34.53 24.40
CA ILE A 26 7.53 -34.13 23.42
C ILE A 26 7.50 -32.62 23.28
N PHE A 27 7.50 -31.89 24.40
CA PHE A 27 7.49 -30.42 24.39
C PHE A 27 8.70 -29.84 23.63
N LYS A 28 9.89 -30.42 23.82
CA LYS A 28 11.09 -30.03 23.06
C LYS A 28 10.94 -30.24 21.56
N VAL A 29 10.34 -31.36 21.12
CA VAL A 29 10.07 -31.61 19.69
C VAL A 29 9.05 -30.61 19.14
N VAL A 30 7.98 -30.33 19.89
CA VAL A 30 6.99 -29.31 19.52
C VAL A 30 7.66 -27.94 19.41
N GLN A 31 8.51 -27.55 20.36
CA GLN A 31 9.26 -26.28 20.31
C GLN A 31 10.23 -26.24 19.13
N LEU A 32 10.93 -27.34 18.86
CA LEU A 32 11.87 -27.43 17.74
C LEU A 32 11.20 -27.20 16.39
N ILE A 33 9.93 -27.56 16.25
CA ILE A 33 9.14 -27.36 15.02
C ILE A 33 8.45 -25.98 15.03
N THR A 34 7.83 -25.61 16.14
CA THR A 34 7.01 -24.39 16.24
C THR A 34 7.84 -23.11 16.19
N ILE A 35 9.04 -23.09 16.77
CA ILE A 35 9.92 -21.92 16.75
C ILE A 35 10.31 -21.52 15.31
N PRO A 36 10.90 -22.41 14.48
CA PRO A 36 11.23 -22.05 13.10
C PRO A 36 9.98 -21.72 12.27
N LEU A 37 8.85 -22.40 12.49
CA LEU A 37 7.60 -22.08 11.80
C LEU A 37 7.11 -20.66 12.17
N PHE A 38 7.17 -20.29 13.45
CA PHE A 38 6.78 -18.97 13.92
C PHE A 38 7.67 -17.87 13.34
N ILE A 39 8.99 -18.09 13.27
CA ILE A 39 9.93 -17.17 12.62
C ILE A 39 9.62 -17.03 11.13
N ALA A 40 9.34 -18.14 10.42
CA ALA A 40 8.97 -18.12 9.01
C ALA A 40 7.66 -17.34 8.76
N VAL A 41 6.66 -17.53 9.62
CA VAL A 41 5.39 -16.78 9.56
C VAL A 41 5.63 -15.30 9.80
N LEU A 42 6.39 -14.92 10.84
CA LEU A 42 6.72 -13.52 11.10
C LEU A 42 7.50 -12.86 9.97
N ALA A 43 8.46 -13.57 9.36
CA ALA A 43 9.21 -13.07 8.20
C ALA A 43 8.33 -12.93 6.95
N SER A 44 7.26 -13.73 6.82
CA SER A 44 6.34 -13.66 5.67
C SER A 44 5.32 -12.50 5.75
N LYS A 45 5.00 -12.03 6.96
CA LYS A 45 4.03 -10.93 7.16
C LYS A 45 4.33 -9.67 6.35
N PRO A 46 5.54 -9.06 6.40
CA PRO A 46 5.82 -7.85 5.63
C PRO A 46 5.63 -8.06 4.12
N TYR A 47 6.01 -9.24 3.61
CA TYR A 47 5.85 -9.56 2.19
C TYR A 47 4.38 -9.65 1.76
N VAL A 48 3.53 -10.24 2.60
CA VAL A 48 2.09 -10.35 2.31
C VAL A 48 1.40 -8.99 2.42
N GLU A 49 1.74 -8.19 3.43
CA GLU A 49 1.18 -6.85 3.62
C GLU A 49 1.56 -5.91 2.46
N GLU A 50 2.82 -5.90 2.02
CA GLU A 50 3.25 -5.13 0.85
C GLU A 50 2.51 -5.53 -0.44
N ARG A 51 2.29 -6.83 -0.65
CA ARG A 51 1.55 -7.32 -1.82
C ARG A 51 0.08 -6.88 -1.79
N ILE A 52 -0.55 -6.87 -0.61
CA ILE A 52 -1.94 -6.43 -0.45
C ILE A 52 -2.05 -4.91 -0.65
N GLN A 53 -1.14 -4.13 -0.05
CA GLN A 53 -1.12 -2.68 -0.21
C GLN A 53 -0.88 -2.27 -1.67
N ASN A 54 0.09 -2.88 -2.34
CA ASN A 54 0.33 -2.63 -3.77
C ASN A 54 -0.87 -2.98 -4.64
N LYS A 55 -1.57 -4.09 -4.36
CA LYS A 55 -2.82 -4.43 -5.08
C LYS A 55 -3.93 -3.41 -4.85
N LYS A 56 -4.12 -2.93 -3.61
CA LYS A 56 -5.09 -1.87 -3.29
C LYS A 56 -4.78 -0.59 -4.04
N TYR A 57 -3.53 -0.12 -3.96
CA TYR A 57 -3.08 1.09 -4.65
C TYR A 57 -3.26 1.02 -6.18
N LEU A 58 -2.92 -0.12 -6.79
CA LEU A 58 -3.12 -0.32 -8.23
C LEU A 58 -4.59 -0.34 -8.64
N ASN A 59 -5.47 -0.90 -7.80
CA ASN A 59 -6.91 -0.89 -8.05
C ASN A 59 -7.52 0.51 -7.90
N GLU A 60 -7.11 1.27 -6.88
CA GLU A 60 -7.52 2.66 -6.70
C GLU A 60 -7.10 3.53 -7.89
N ARG A 61 -5.83 3.45 -8.30
CA ARG A 61 -5.32 4.13 -9.51
C ARG A 61 -6.08 3.76 -10.78
N ARG A 62 -6.47 2.49 -10.94
CA ARG A 62 -7.27 2.04 -12.08
C ARG A 62 -8.69 2.59 -12.04
N LEU A 63 -9.30 2.65 -10.87
CA LEU A 63 -10.63 3.22 -10.70
C LEU A 63 -10.62 4.72 -11.01
N GLU A 64 -9.64 5.46 -10.46
CA GLU A 64 -9.43 6.88 -10.76
C GLU A 64 -9.20 7.11 -12.26
N ALA A 65 -8.40 6.27 -12.93
CA ALA A 65 -8.18 6.36 -14.37
C ALA A 65 -9.46 6.11 -15.19
N LEU A 66 -10.33 5.19 -14.74
CA LEU A 66 -11.61 4.93 -15.38
C LEU A 66 -12.61 6.06 -15.14
N GLU A 67 -12.65 6.62 -13.93
CA GLU A 67 -13.51 7.76 -13.59
C GLU A 67 -13.11 9.03 -14.33
N THR A 68 -11.81 9.33 -14.39
CA THR A 68 -11.29 10.46 -15.16
C THR A 68 -11.54 10.29 -16.66
N LYS A 69 -11.40 9.06 -17.20
CA LYS A 69 -11.74 8.78 -18.60
C LYS A 69 -13.24 9.00 -18.86
N LYS A 70 -14.13 8.48 -18.00
CA LYS A 70 -15.58 8.70 -18.12
C LYS A 70 -15.96 10.17 -17.97
N ALA A 71 -15.31 10.91 -17.07
CA ALA A 71 -15.50 12.34 -16.92
C ALA A 71 -15.11 13.07 -18.22
N LYS A 72 -13.93 12.76 -18.77
CA LYS A 72 -13.47 13.32 -20.03
C LYS A 72 -14.41 12.99 -21.20
N GLU A 73 -14.90 11.77 -21.30
CA GLU A 73 -15.88 11.37 -22.33
C GLU A 73 -17.19 12.16 -22.20
N ARG A 74 -17.68 12.39 -20.96
CA ARG A 74 -18.86 13.24 -20.72
C ARG A 74 -18.60 14.69 -21.07
N ASP A 75 -17.43 15.22 -20.74
CA ASP A 75 -17.05 16.60 -21.07
C ASP A 75 -16.92 16.78 -22.59
N GLU A 76 -16.32 15.83 -23.29
CA GLU A 76 -16.23 15.82 -24.75
C GLU A 76 -17.61 15.72 -25.42
N GLN A 77 -18.52 14.91 -24.85
CA GLN A 77 -19.88 14.81 -25.34
C GLN A 77 -20.67 16.09 -25.08
N PHE A 78 -20.56 16.66 -23.88
CA PHE A 78 -21.21 17.92 -23.53
C PHE A 78 -20.70 19.08 -24.41
N ALA A 79 -19.40 19.12 -24.71
CA ALA A 79 -18.83 20.14 -25.60
C ALA A 79 -19.34 20.01 -27.05
N LYS A 80 -19.62 18.78 -27.51
CA LYS A 80 -20.24 18.54 -28.82
C LYS A 80 -21.71 18.94 -28.86
N ASP A 81 -22.45 18.63 -27.80
CA ASP A 81 -23.89 18.91 -27.72
C ASP A 81 -24.19 20.39 -27.43
N HIS A 82 -23.27 21.09 -26.74
CA HIS A 82 -23.42 22.49 -26.35
C HIS A 82 -22.17 23.34 -26.73
N PRO A 83 -21.96 23.61 -28.03
CA PRO A 83 -20.84 24.44 -28.47
C PRO A 83 -20.94 25.88 -27.93
N GLU A 84 -22.15 26.41 -27.75
CA GLU A 84 -22.39 27.77 -27.23
C GLU A 84 -21.90 27.91 -25.79
N ILE A 85 -22.23 26.94 -24.92
CA ILE A 85 -21.78 26.91 -23.52
C ILE A 85 -20.26 26.81 -23.45
N THR A 86 -19.65 26.00 -24.33
CA THR A 86 -18.19 25.86 -24.38
C THR A 86 -17.51 27.19 -24.72
N GLN A 87 -18.06 27.97 -25.65
CA GLN A 87 -17.54 29.30 -25.99
C GLN A 87 -17.72 30.30 -24.84
N GLU A 88 -18.85 30.28 -24.13
CA GLU A 88 -19.06 31.14 -22.95
C GLU A 88 -18.09 30.80 -21.83
N MET A 89 -17.85 29.51 -21.58
CA MET A 89 -16.87 29.05 -20.59
C MET A 89 -15.45 29.48 -20.94
N GLU A 90 -15.06 29.42 -22.22
CA GLU A 90 -13.75 29.92 -22.67
C GLU A 90 -13.62 31.44 -22.48
N ARG A 91 -14.69 32.20 -22.77
CA ARG A 91 -14.74 33.64 -22.51
C ARG A 91 -14.63 33.95 -21.01
N TYR A 92 -15.32 33.18 -20.16
CA TYR A 92 -15.26 33.32 -18.71
C TYR A 92 -13.88 32.96 -18.15
N GLN A 93 -13.22 31.93 -18.69
CA GLN A 93 -11.86 31.57 -18.30
C GLN A 93 -10.83 32.63 -18.71
N LYS A 94 -10.98 33.23 -19.90
CA LYS A 94 -10.16 34.37 -20.35
C LYS A 94 -10.39 35.62 -19.51
N SER A 95 -11.62 35.90 -19.06
CA SER A 95 -11.88 37.03 -18.17
C SER A 95 -11.31 36.81 -16.76
N LEU A 96 -11.35 35.57 -16.24
CA LEU A 96 -10.77 35.24 -14.94
C LEU A 96 -9.24 35.36 -14.93
N SER A 97 -8.58 34.82 -15.98
CA SER A 97 -7.12 34.84 -16.10
C SER A 97 -6.56 36.26 -16.28
N SER A 98 -7.27 37.11 -17.04
CA SER A 98 -6.93 38.54 -17.17
C SER A 98 -7.17 39.31 -15.87
N SER A 99 -8.24 39.02 -15.12
CA SER A 99 -8.50 39.61 -13.79
C SER A 99 -7.44 39.22 -12.77
N SER A 100 -7.00 37.95 -12.77
CA SER A 100 -5.93 37.49 -11.86
C SER A 100 -4.58 38.10 -12.19
N SER A 101 -4.24 38.30 -13.46
CA SER A 101 -2.98 38.94 -13.87
C SER A 101 -2.96 40.43 -13.55
N SER A 102 -4.11 41.10 -13.59
CA SER A 102 -4.19 42.54 -13.28
C SER A 102 -3.92 42.86 -11.81
N ASN A 103 -4.20 41.91 -10.90
CA ASN A 103 -3.99 42.10 -9.46
C ASN A 103 -2.53 41.96 -9.00
N ASN A 104 -1.64 41.35 -9.82
CA ASN A 104 -0.23 41.19 -9.48
C ASN A 104 0.67 42.35 -9.95
N ASN A 105 0.18 43.27 -10.78
CA ASN A 105 0.95 44.42 -11.28
C ASN A 105 0.59 45.76 -10.60
N LYS A 106 -0.14 45.73 -9.47
CA LYS A 106 -0.60 46.93 -8.75
C LYS A 106 -0.12 47.03 -7.29
N LYS A 107 0.89 46.25 -6.91
CA LYS A 107 1.67 46.39 -5.66
C LYS A 107 3.11 46.74 -5.99
#